data_AF-A0A7X2PP96-F1
#
_entry.id   AF-A0A7X2PP96-F1
#
_cell.length_a   1.000
_cell.length_b   1.000
_cell.length_c   1.000
_cell.angle_alpha   90.00
_cell.angle_beta   90.00
_cell.angle_gamma   90.00
#
_symmetry.space_group_name_H-M   'P 1'
#
loop_
_entity.id
_entity.type
_entity.pdbx_description
1 polymer ?
#
loop_
_entity_poly.entity_id
_entity_poly.type
_entity_poly.pdbx_seq_one_letter_code
_entity_poly.pdbx_strand_id
1 'polypeptide(L)'
;MRFVYLLLLAGGLFAQITVEAPERTIPRHVADKLSAADRVLFGKLMKVGLEAAWSAVTQEGYPLCFINELTPLNGDRRLVGRARTARYLPNRKDLREKIYAAGPQLNYRTAEEAQPGDVLVFDAGGETRSTVSGAMVTTRFLMRGGAGILVDGCMRDVPDLAAMPASFYLRCGHASSVSPLMMAVDY
;
A
#
# COMPACT_ATOMS: atom_id res chain seq x y z
N MET A 1 19.67 -11.56 -0.79
CA MET A 1 19.51 -13.03 -0.76
C MET A 1 19.76 -13.52 -2.18
N ARG A 2 20.75 -14.39 -2.39
CA ARG A 2 21.23 -14.80 -3.73
C ARG A 2 20.46 -16.05 -4.16
N PHE A 3 19.73 -15.98 -5.27
CA PHE A 3 19.04 -17.14 -5.84
C PHE A 3 19.86 -17.67 -7.03
N VAL A 4 20.10 -18.97 -7.04
CA VAL A 4 20.82 -19.68 -8.11
C VAL A 4 19.81 -20.57 -8.83
N TYR A 5 19.51 -20.26 -10.08
CA TYR A 5 18.72 -21.13 -10.95
C TYR A 5 19.66 -21.92 -11.86
N LEU A 6 19.52 -23.25 -11.84
CA LEU A 6 20.22 -24.17 -12.75
C LEU A 6 19.25 -24.53 -13.88
N LEU A 7 19.57 -24.16 -15.12
CA LEU A 7 18.83 -24.65 -16.29
C LEU A 7 19.66 -25.71 -17.01
N LEU A 8 19.07 -26.88 -17.26
CA LEU A 8 19.68 -27.96 -18.02
C LEU A 8 19.50 -27.66 -19.51
N LEU A 9 20.58 -27.29 -20.20
CA LEU A 9 20.60 -27.20 -21.66
C LEU A 9 20.98 -28.57 -22.24
N ALA A 10 20.26 -28.97 -23.29
CA ALA A 10 20.55 -30.20 -24.04
C ALA A 10 22.00 -30.15 -24.56
N GLY A 11 22.90 -30.89 -23.90
CA GLY A 11 24.34 -30.85 -24.15
C GLY A 11 25.23 -30.84 -22.89
N GLY A 12 24.66 -30.74 -21.68
CA GLY A 12 25.41 -30.88 -20.43
C GLY A 12 26.16 -29.63 -19.95
N LEU A 13 25.98 -28.48 -20.63
CA LEU A 13 26.40 -27.19 -20.08
C LEU A 13 25.34 -26.67 -19.10
N PHE A 14 25.72 -26.52 -17.84
CA PHE A 14 24.93 -25.81 -16.84
C PHE A 14 25.09 -24.30 -17.05
N ALA A 15 24.04 -23.65 -17.55
CA ALA A 15 23.97 -22.18 -17.50
C ALA A 15 23.51 -21.77 -16.10
N GLN A 16 24.38 -21.11 -15.35
CA GLN A 16 24.07 -20.61 -14.01
C GLN A 16 23.62 -19.16 -14.10
N ILE A 17 22.33 -18.91 -13.87
CA ILE A 17 21.81 -17.54 -13.75
C ILE A 17 21.88 -17.17 -12.26
N THR A 18 22.72 -16.19 -11.95
CA THR A 18 22.73 -15.56 -10.63
C THR A 18 21.80 -14.35 -10.68
N VAL A 19 20.70 -14.39 -9.92
CA VAL A 19 19.83 -13.22 -9.74
C VAL A 19 20.10 -12.64 -8.36
N GLU A 20 20.56 -11.39 -8.34
CA GLU A 20 20.72 -10.63 -7.10
C GLU A 20 19.38 -9.95 -6.78
N ALA A 21 18.73 -10.39 -5.70
CA ALA A 21 17.49 -9.74 -5.26
C ALA A 21 17.81 -8.35 -4.71
N PRO A 22 17.02 -7.31 -5.05
CA PRO A 22 17.21 -5.97 -4.51
C PRO A 22 17.17 -6.00 -2.99
N GLU A 23 17.95 -5.12 -2.36
CA GLU A 23 17.96 -5.00 -0.91
C GLU A 23 16.61 -4.46 -0.42
N ARG A 24 16.01 -5.13 0.56
CA ARG A 24 14.66 -4.84 1.06
C ARG A 24 14.78 -4.29 2.47
N THR A 25 14.89 -2.97 2.57
CA THR A 25 15.03 -2.26 3.84
C THR A 25 13.83 -1.37 4.10
N ILE A 26 13.56 -1.11 5.39
CA ILE A 26 12.51 -0.17 5.79
C ILE A 26 12.94 1.23 5.31
N PRO A 27 12.06 1.99 4.62
CA PRO A 27 12.39 3.35 4.21
C PRO A 27 12.82 4.21 5.40
N ARG A 28 13.85 5.04 5.22
CA ARG A 28 14.46 5.81 6.32
C ARG A 28 13.45 6.70 7.05
N HIS A 29 12.54 7.36 6.32
CA HIS A 29 11.53 8.25 6.91
C HIS A 29 10.52 7.52 7.82
N VAL A 30 10.34 6.20 7.60
CA VAL A 30 9.54 5.31 8.46
C VAL A 30 10.42 4.83 9.61
N ALA A 31 11.58 4.26 9.26
CA ALA A 31 12.50 3.65 10.21
C ALA A 31 12.75 4.60 11.37
N ASP A 32 13.16 5.83 11.11
CA ASP A 32 13.52 6.84 12.12
C ASP A 32 12.44 7.10 13.19
N LYS A 33 11.16 6.84 12.88
CA LYS A 33 10.03 7.07 13.79
C LYS A 33 9.45 5.80 14.41
N LEU A 34 9.86 4.61 13.94
CA LEU A 34 9.35 3.34 14.46
C LEU A 34 9.84 3.06 15.89
N SER A 35 8.97 2.41 16.67
CA SER A 35 9.33 1.79 17.94
C SER A 35 10.40 0.70 17.74
N ALA A 36 11.17 0.39 18.78
CA ALA A 36 12.19 -0.65 18.71
C ALA A 36 11.60 -2.03 18.35
N ALA A 37 10.43 -2.36 18.91
CA ALA A 37 9.73 -3.61 18.62
C ALA A 37 9.28 -3.68 17.16
N ASP A 38 8.66 -2.61 16.63
CA ASP A 38 8.21 -2.57 15.24
C ASP A 38 9.38 -2.62 14.26
N ARG A 39 10.51 -1.96 14.56
CA ARG A 39 11.71 -2.04 13.71
C ARG A 39 12.17 -3.49 13.53
N VAL A 40 12.18 -4.27 14.61
CA VAL A 40 12.55 -5.68 14.56
C VAL A 40 11.53 -6.48 13.77
N LEU A 41 10.23 -6.33 14.07
CA LEU A 41 9.16 -7.07 13.39
C LEU A 41 9.13 -6.76 11.89
N PHE A 42 9.06 -5.48 11.52
CA PHE A 42 8.97 -5.06 10.13
C PHE A 42 10.27 -5.38 9.38
N GLY A 43 11.42 -5.28 10.02
CA GLY A 43 12.70 -5.65 9.44
C GLY A 43 12.79 -7.14 9.10
N LYS A 44 12.14 -8.01 9.91
CA LYS A 44 11.99 -9.44 9.58
C LYS A 44 11.02 -9.64 8.43
N LEU A 45 9.84 -9.02 8.47
CA LEU A 45 8.80 -9.14 7.44
C LEU A 45 9.27 -8.64 6.06
N MET A 46 10.09 -7.59 5.99
CA MET A 46 10.67 -7.11 4.72
C MET A 46 11.48 -8.18 3.97
N LYS A 47 12.04 -9.16 4.71
CA LYS A 47 12.82 -10.27 4.16
C LYS A 47 11.95 -11.44 3.69
N VAL A 48 10.69 -11.53 4.10
CA VAL A 48 9.77 -12.63 3.76
C VAL A 48 9.25 -12.45 2.33
N GLY A 49 9.34 -13.49 1.48
CA GLY A 49 8.77 -13.47 0.13
C GLY A 49 7.24 -13.41 0.14
N LEU A 50 6.61 -12.83 -0.90
CA LEU A 50 5.15 -12.80 -1.00
C LEU A 50 4.54 -14.21 -1.04
N GLU A 51 5.17 -15.14 -1.76
CA GLU A 51 4.76 -16.55 -1.79
C GLU A 51 4.86 -17.19 -0.39
N ALA A 52 5.99 -17.01 0.31
CA ALA A 52 6.15 -17.54 1.67
C ALA A 52 5.12 -16.96 2.65
N ALA A 53 4.82 -15.66 2.53
CA ALA A 53 3.77 -15.02 3.33
C ALA A 53 2.39 -15.59 3.01
N TRP A 54 2.05 -15.75 1.72
CA TRP A 54 0.81 -16.36 1.25
C TRP A 54 0.65 -17.81 1.74
N SER A 55 1.71 -18.63 1.64
CA SER A 55 1.71 -20.00 2.14
C SER A 55 1.47 -20.04 3.65
N ALA A 56 2.12 -19.16 4.43
CA ALA A 56 1.96 -19.11 5.87
C ALA A 56 0.51 -18.76 6.26
N VAL A 57 -0.08 -17.71 5.69
CA VAL A 57 -1.48 -17.32 6.02
C VAL A 57 -2.50 -18.37 5.54
N THR A 58 -2.21 -19.04 4.42
CA THR A 58 -3.05 -20.14 3.92
C THR A 58 -3.02 -21.34 4.88
N GLN A 59 -1.85 -21.70 5.42
CA GLN A 59 -1.72 -22.77 6.42
C GLN A 59 -2.46 -22.46 7.72
N GLU A 60 -2.57 -21.18 8.08
CA GLU A 60 -3.38 -20.70 9.22
C GLU A 60 -4.89 -20.65 8.92
N GLY A 61 -5.33 -21.04 7.71
CA GLY A 61 -6.74 -21.09 7.34
C GLY A 61 -7.27 -19.82 6.67
N TYR A 62 -6.40 -18.90 6.22
CA TYR A 62 -6.77 -17.65 5.56
C TYR A 62 -6.35 -17.63 4.07
N PRO A 63 -7.06 -18.35 3.18
CA PRO A 63 -6.66 -18.48 1.77
C PRO A 63 -7.01 -17.26 0.91
N LEU A 64 -7.74 -16.26 1.44
CA LEU A 64 -8.22 -15.08 0.70
C LEU A 64 -7.50 -13.79 1.13
N CYS A 65 -6.18 -13.87 1.37
CA CYS A 65 -5.35 -12.76 1.85
C CYS A 65 -4.54 -12.07 0.74
N PHE A 66 -5.13 -11.84 -0.44
CA PHE A 66 -4.48 -11.16 -1.55
C PHE A 66 -5.50 -10.42 -2.41
N ILE A 67 -5.15 -9.19 -2.81
CA ILE A 67 -5.96 -8.35 -3.70
C ILE A 67 -5.33 -8.44 -5.08
N ASN A 68 -6.05 -9.03 -6.03
CA ASN A 68 -5.50 -9.37 -7.36
C ASN A 68 -5.37 -8.17 -8.28
N GLU A 69 -6.14 -7.13 -8.02
CA GLU A 69 -6.39 -6.05 -8.97
C GLU A 69 -5.48 -4.82 -8.71
N LEU A 70 -4.62 -4.89 -7.70
CA LEU A 70 -3.70 -3.82 -7.39
C LEU A 70 -2.40 -3.94 -8.18
N THR A 71 -1.99 -2.83 -8.78
CA THR A 71 -0.71 -2.71 -9.46
C THR A 71 0.23 -1.79 -8.67
N PRO A 72 1.51 -2.13 -8.53
CA PRO A 72 2.48 -1.24 -7.91
C PRO A 72 2.72 -0.04 -8.82
N LEU A 73 2.67 1.18 -8.27
CA LEU A 73 3.13 2.38 -8.98
C LEU A 73 4.66 2.41 -9.09
N ASN A 74 5.35 1.86 -8.08
CA ASN A 74 6.79 1.79 -7.98
C ASN A 74 7.19 0.31 -7.80
N GLY A 75 7.83 -0.29 -8.80
CA GLY A 75 8.17 -1.72 -8.81
C GLY A 75 9.46 -2.10 -8.05
N ASP A 76 10.22 -1.12 -7.60
CA ASP A 76 11.53 -1.28 -6.96
C ASP A 76 11.45 -1.38 -5.42
N ARG A 77 10.25 -1.22 -4.84
CA ARG A 77 10.06 -1.09 -3.40
C ARG A 77 9.14 -2.16 -2.83
N ARG A 78 9.29 -2.41 -1.53
CA ARG A 78 8.39 -3.27 -0.74
C ARG A 78 7.60 -2.46 0.25
N LEU A 79 6.46 -3.03 0.65
CA LEU A 79 5.56 -2.43 1.61
C LEU A 79 5.28 -3.42 2.72
N VAL A 80 5.59 -3.01 3.95
CA VAL A 80 5.27 -3.72 5.19
C VAL A 80 4.85 -2.67 6.19
N GLY A 81 3.75 -2.92 6.90
CA GLY A 81 3.33 -2.09 8.01
C GLY A 81 1.95 -2.49 8.52
N ARG A 82 1.48 -1.77 9.55
CA ARG A 82 0.16 -1.99 10.17
C ARG A 82 -0.92 -1.39 9.29
N ALA A 83 -1.99 -2.13 9.00
CA ALA A 83 -3.07 -1.62 8.16
C ALA A 83 -3.86 -0.54 8.90
N ARG A 84 -3.95 0.65 8.29
CA ARG A 84 -4.83 1.74 8.69
C ARG A 84 -5.91 1.89 7.63
N THR A 85 -7.13 1.49 7.93
CA THR A 85 -8.20 1.32 6.93
C THR A 85 -9.06 2.56 6.77
N ALA A 86 -9.64 2.76 5.59
CA ALA A 86 -10.72 3.71 5.37
C ALA A 86 -11.64 3.20 4.27
N ARG A 87 -12.94 3.17 4.55
CA ARG A 87 -13.94 2.61 3.64
C ARG A 87 -14.73 3.69 2.91
N TYR A 88 -14.93 3.48 1.61
CA TYR A 88 -15.80 4.27 0.75
C TYR A 88 -16.96 3.44 0.24
N LEU A 89 -18.14 4.07 0.19
CA LEU A 89 -19.36 3.50 -0.40
C LEU A 89 -19.92 4.44 -1.46
N PRO A 90 -20.82 3.97 -2.35
CA PRO A 90 -21.55 4.84 -3.25
C PRO A 90 -22.19 6.02 -2.49
N ASN A 91 -22.06 7.21 -3.05
CA ASN A 91 -22.48 8.42 -2.39
C ASN A 91 -24.00 8.45 -2.13
N ARG A 92 -24.36 8.62 -0.87
CA ARG A 92 -25.72 8.95 -0.41
C ARG A 92 -25.73 10.38 0.11
N LYS A 93 -26.28 11.30 -0.69
CA LYS A 93 -26.24 12.75 -0.39
C LYS A 93 -26.76 13.08 1.01
N ASP A 94 -27.87 12.46 1.41
CA ASP A 94 -28.53 12.62 2.71
C ASP A 94 -27.65 12.22 3.91
N LEU A 95 -26.79 11.21 3.74
CA LEU A 95 -25.85 10.76 4.78
C LEU A 95 -24.53 11.52 4.72
N ARG A 96 -24.03 11.80 3.51
CA ARG A 96 -22.75 12.44 3.30
C ARG A 96 -22.71 13.82 3.93
N GLU A 97 -23.76 14.62 3.75
CA GLU A 97 -23.84 15.96 4.34
C GLU A 97 -23.71 15.90 5.86
N LYS A 98 -24.36 14.93 6.51
CA LYS A 98 -24.27 14.72 7.97
C LYS A 98 -22.87 14.32 8.41
N ILE A 99 -22.27 13.34 7.72
CA ILE A 99 -20.92 12.84 8.05
C ILE A 99 -19.87 13.93 7.85
N TYR A 100 -19.97 14.69 6.75
CA TYR A 100 -18.98 15.70 6.39
C TYR A 100 -19.12 16.98 7.22
N ALA A 101 -20.30 17.22 7.81
CA ALA A 101 -20.50 18.27 8.80
C ALA A 101 -19.90 17.93 10.17
N ALA A 102 -19.69 16.64 10.49
CA ALA A 102 -19.21 16.20 11.80
C ALA A 102 -17.70 16.40 12.02
N GLY A 103 -16.94 16.81 11.00
CA GLY A 103 -15.52 17.13 11.13
C GLY A 103 -14.74 16.94 9.83
N PRO A 104 -13.40 16.86 9.93
CA PRO A 104 -12.55 16.63 8.77
C PRO A 104 -12.94 15.35 8.03
N GLN A 105 -12.88 15.39 6.70
CA GLN A 105 -13.14 14.21 5.87
C GLN A 105 -12.18 13.09 6.23
N LEU A 106 -12.67 11.87 6.09
CA LEU A 106 -11.98 10.70 6.62
C LEU A 106 -10.58 10.52 6.04
N ASN A 107 -10.36 10.75 4.74
CA ASN A 107 -9.04 10.66 4.12
C ASN A 107 -8.00 11.58 4.78
N TYR A 108 -8.38 12.78 5.19
CA TYR A 108 -7.49 13.67 5.94
C TYR A 108 -7.27 13.13 7.36
N ARG A 109 -8.35 12.77 8.06
CA ARG A 109 -8.26 12.27 9.43
C ARG A 109 -7.36 11.03 9.51
N THR A 110 -7.51 10.09 8.58
CA THR A 110 -6.68 8.89 8.52
C THR A 110 -5.20 9.17 8.28
N ALA A 111 -4.88 10.21 7.50
CA ALA A 111 -3.50 10.60 7.30
C ALA A 111 -2.90 11.29 8.54
N GLU A 112 -3.70 12.13 9.22
CA GLU A 112 -3.24 12.92 10.37
C GLU A 112 -3.02 12.11 11.63
N GLU A 113 -3.84 11.09 11.85
CA GLU A 113 -3.79 10.23 13.03
C GLU A 113 -2.88 9.00 12.84
N ALA A 114 -2.28 8.86 11.66
CA ALA A 114 -1.39 7.76 11.35
C ALA A 114 -0.24 7.64 12.34
N GLN A 115 0.05 6.41 12.74
CA GLN A 115 1.21 6.08 13.55
C GLN A 115 2.39 5.73 12.64
N PRO A 116 3.63 5.91 13.13
CA PRO A 116 4.81 5.46 12.40
C PRO A 116 4.68 4.00 11.98
N GLY A 117 4.91 3.71 10.70
CA GLY A 117 4.82 2.37 10.15
C GLY A 117 3.44 1.92 9.68
N ASP A 118 2.42 2.77 9.75
CA ASP A 118 1.12 2.44 9.19
C ASP A 118 1.18 2.36 7.65
N VAL A 119 0.34 1.51 7.08
CA VAL A 119 0.01 1.44 5.66
C VAL A 119 -1.44 1.88 5.52
N LEU A 120 -1.68 2.96 4.78
CA LEU A 120 -3.03 3.46 4.60
C LEU A 120 -3.73 2.64 3.52
N VAL A 121 -4.84 1.99 3.87
CA VAL A 121 -5.60 1.08 3.00
C VAL A 121 -6.97 1.66 2.74
N PHE A 122 -7.19 2.12 1.51
CA PHE A 122 -8.48 2.61 1.05
C PHE A 122 -9.27 1.51 0.35
N ASP A 123 -10.38 1.10 0.95
CA ASP A 123 -11.40 0.26 0.29
C ASP A 123 -12.36 1.18 -0.47
N ALA A 124 -12.22 1.24 -1.80
CA ALA A 124 -13.13 1.96 -2.68
C ALA A 124 -13.95 1.02 -3.57
N GLY A 125 -14.06 -0.26 -3.20
CA GLY A 125 -14.85 -1.26 -3.93
C GLY A 125 -14.47 -1.39 -5.41
N GLY A 126 -13.22 -1.08 -5.76
CA GLY A 126 -12.73 -1.08 -7.14
C GLY A 126 -13.24 0.05 -8.03
N GLU A 127 -13.79 1.14 -7.47
CA GLU A 127 -14.24 2.29 -8.26
C GLU A 127 -13.07 2.99 -8.97
N THR A 128 -13.16 3.11 -10.29
CA THR A 128 -12.11 3.68 -11.15
C THR A 128 -12.45 5.03 -11.79
N ARG A 129 -13.70 5.50 -11.65
CA ARG A 129 -14.20 6.78 -12.18
C ARG A 129 -13.99 7.95 -11.21
N SER A 130 -13.47 7.68 -10.02
CA SER A 130 -13.20 8.66 -8.96
C SER A 130 -11.89 8.35 -8.25
N THR A 131 -11.40 9.31 -7.46
CA THR A 131 -10.25 9.13 -6.57
C THR A 131 -10.67 9.25 -5.11
N VAL A 132 -9.86 8.66 -4.22
CA VAL A 132 -10.03 8.76 -2.76
C VAL A 132 -9.02 9.70 -2.09
N SER A 133 -7.88 9.90 -2.73
CA SER A 133 -6.75 10.67 -2.20
C SER A 133 -5.80 11.14 -3.31
N GLY A 134 -4.84 11.99 -2.95
CA GLY A 134 -3.82 12.56 -3.85
C GLY A 134 -2.55 12.93 -3.09
N ALA A 135 -1.69 13.72 -3.74
CA ALA A 135 -0.34 14.03 -3.24
C ALA A 135 -0.35 14.73 -1.87
N MET A 136 -1.23 15.72 -1.67
CA MET A 136 -1.25 16.50 -0.42
C MET A 136 -1.53 15.63 0.83
N VAL A 137 -2.58 14.81 0.80
CA VAL A 137 -2.93 13.92 1.92
C VAL A 137 -1.83 12.88 2.13
N THR A 138 -1.25 12.38 1.04
CA THR A 138 -0.12 11.45 1.08
C THR A 138 1.10 12.07 1.76
N THR A 139 1.47 13.30 1.42
CA THR A 139 2.59 14.00 2.06
C THR A 139 2.39 14.11 3.56
N ARG A 140 1.18 14.48 4.01
CA ARG A 140 0.85 14.57 5.45
C ARG A 140 0.99 13.21 6.14
N PHE A 141 0.52 12.14 5.51
CA PHE A 141 0.69 10.77 5.99
C PHE A 141 2.17 10.35 6.10
N LEU A 142 2.99 10.66 5.09
CA LEU A 142 4.43 10.36 5.14
C LEU A 142 5.17 11.19 6.22
N MET A 143 4.74 12.44 6.44
CA MET A 143 5.24 13.27 7.54
C MET A 143 4.94 12.66 8.93
N ARG A 144 3.90 11.82 9.07
CA ARG A 144 3.64 11.05 10.30
C ARG A 144 4.46 9.77 10.42
N GLY A 145 5.19 9.39 9.36
CA GLY A 145 5.97 8.15 9.31
C GLY A 145 5.22 6.99 8.67
N GLY A 146 4.19 7.26 7.87
CA GLY A 146 3.50 6.26 7.07
C GLY A 146 4.42 5.55 6.07
N ALA A 147 4.24 4.25 5.89
CA ALA A 147 5.08 3.39 5.06
C ALA A 147 4.66 3.33 3.59
N GLY A 148 3.36 3.48 3.31
CA GLY A 148 2.82 3.45 1.95
C GLY A 148 1.31 3.42 1.93
N ILE A 149 0.73 3.37 0.73
CA ILE A 149 -0.71 3.43 0.52
C ILE A 149 -1.16 2.29 -0.43
N LEU A 150 -2.25 1.63 -0.07
CA LEU A 150 -3.00 0.69 -0.90
C LEU A 150 -4.37 1.29 -1.22
N VAL A 151 -4.78 1.25 -2.48
CA VAL A 151 -6.09 1.75 -2.91
C VAL A 151 -6.78 0.72 -3.80
N ASP A 152 -7.85 0.12 -3.29
CA ASP A 152 -8.77 -0.68 -4.10
C ASP A 152 -9.69 0.23 -4.93
N GLY A 153 -9.08 0.95 -5.87
CA GLY A 153 -9.66 2.04 -6.66
C GLY A 153 -8.55 2.90 -7.26
N CYS A 154 -8.80 4.20 -7.44
CA CYS A 154 -7.83 5.10 -8.09
C CYS A 154 -7.36 6.28 -7.22
N MET A 155 -6.18 6.80 -7.57
CA MET A 155 -5.58 8.00 -6.96
C MET A 155 -5.25 9.04 -8.05
N ARG A 156 -5.23 10.32 -7.65
CA ARG A 156 -4.75 11.43 -8.48
C ARG A 156 -3.29 11.75 -8.18
N ASP A 157 -2.72 12.67 -8.97
CA ASP A 157 -1.36 13.19 -8.80
C ASP A 157 -0.27 12.12 -8.97
N VAL A 158 -0.50 11.16 -9.86
CA VAL A 158 0.39 10.01 -10.09
C VAL A 158 1.87 10.39 -10.27
N PRO A 159 2.24 11.43 -11.05
CA PRO A 159 3.64 11.83 -11.16
C PRO A 159 4.26 12.24 -9.83
N ASP A 160 3.52 12.97 -8.99
CA ASP A 160 3.99 13.40 -7.67
C ASP A 160 4.11 12.20 -6.72
N LEU A 161 3.12 11.30 -6.73
CA LEU A 161 3.13 10.07 -5.93
C LEU A 161 4.33 9.19 -6.29
N ALA A 162 4.60 9.00 -7.58
CA ALA A 162 5.71 8.18 -8.05
C ALA A 162 7.08 8.71 -7.56
N ALA A 163 7.21 10.03 -7.38
CA ALA A 163 8.42 10.68 -6.87
C ALA A 163 8.58 10.60 -5.33
N MET A 164 7.51 10.30 -4.58
CA MET A 164 7.57 10.22 -3.12
C MET A 164 8.34 8.98 -2.64
N PRO A 165 8.96 8.99 -1.44
CA PRO A 165 9.78 7.90 -0.92
C PRO A 165 8.95 6.75 -0.28
N ALA A 166 7.80 6.40 -0.86
CA ALA A 166 6.91 5.36 -0.34
C ALA A 166 6.48 4.37 -1.43
N SER A 167 5.85 3.27 -1.01
CA SER A 167 5.29 2.27 -1.92
C SER A 167 3.79 2.51 -2.07
N PHE A 168 3.31 2.48 -3.31
CA PHE A 168 1.91 2.69 -3.65
C PHE A 168 1.39 1.52 -4.48
N TYR A 169 0.22 1.02 -4.12
CA TYR A 169 -0.52 0.09 -4.97
C TYR A 169 -1.93 0.60 -5.20
N LEU A 170 -2.36 0.55 -6.44
CA LEU A 170 -3.61 1.14 -6.92
C LEU A 170 -4.13 0.36 -8.12
N ARG A 171 -5.43 0.44 -8.40
CA ARG A 171 -5.97 -0.09 -9.66
C ARG A 171 -5.60 0.82 -10.83
N CYS A 172 -5.71 2.13 -10.65
CA CYS A 172 -5.39 3.10 -11.70
C CYS A 172 -5.05 4.51 -11.18
N GLY A 173 -4.37 5.28 -12.02
CA GLY A 173 -4.30 6.74 -11.89
C GLY A 173 -5.54 7.39 -12.49
N HIS A 174 -6.10 8.41 -11.85
CA HIS A 174 -7.25 9.14 -12.39
C HIS A 174 -7.14 10.64 -12.11
N ALA A 175 -7.54 11.50 -13.07
CA ALA A 175 -7.37 12.95 -12.98
C ALA A 175 -8.46 13.65 -12.14
N SER A 176 -9.54 12.95 -11.78
CA SER A 176 -10.62 13.54 -10.99
C SER A 176 -10.16 13.91 -9.57
N SER A 177 -10.82 14.92 -9.01
CA SER A 177 -10.86 15.11 -7.57
C SER A 177 -11.58 13.94 -6.87
N VAL A 178 -11.71 14.03 -5.54
CA VAL A 178 -12.60 13.15 -4.76
C VAL A 178 -14.04 13.51 -5.14
N SER A 179 -14.49 12.90 -6.24
CA SER A 179 -15.78 13.15 -6.86
C SER A 179 -16.90 12.70 -5.91
N PRO A 180 -18.07 13.37 -5.92
CA PRO A 180 -19.26 12.94 -5.17
C PRO A 180 -19.86 11.61 -5.65
N LEU A 181 -19.10 10.75 -6.34
CA LEU A 181 -19.47 9.38 -6.69
C LEU A 181 -19.39 8.45 -5.48
N MET A 182 -18.44 8.73 -4.58
CA MET A 182 -18.19 7.93 -3.38
C MET A 182 -18.25 8.83 -2.14
N MET A 183 -18.54 8.24 -0.99
CA MET A 183 -18.44 8.89 0.31
C MET A 183 -17.69 7.98 1.28
N ALA A 184 -16.83 8.57 2.10
CA ALA A 184 -16.16 7.84 3.16
C ALA A 184 -17.12 7.58 4.33
N VAL A 185 -17.13 6.37 4.87
CA VAL A 185 -18.13 5.94 5.88
C VAL A 185 -17.56 5.34 7.15
N ASP A 186 -16.32 4.88 7.15
CA ASP A 186 -15.79 4.10 8.29
C ASP A 186 -14.26 4.11 8.37
N TYR A 187 -13.74 4.10 9.61
CA TYR A 187 -12.31 4.07 9.96
C TYR A 187 -11.96 2.85 10.81
#